data_AF-A0A089IA17-F1
#
_entry.id   AF-A0A089IA17-F1
#
_cell.length_a   1.000
_cell.length_b   1.000
_cell.length_c   1.000
_cell.angle_alpha   90.00
_cell.angle_beta   90.00
_cell.angle_gamma   90.00
#
_symmetry.space_group_name_H-M   'P 1'
#
loop_
_entity.id
_entity.type
_entity.pdbx_description
1 polymer ?
#
loop_
_entity_poly.entity_id
_entity_poly.type
_entity_poly.pdbx_seq_one_letter_code
_entity_poly.pdbx_strand_id
1 'polypeptide(L)'
;MAYTRGNLAVQPKRKEEVNPLYREKTKVVTRRMVIPLQEKLMYMLTLGAFVLVAVALIWRYVHIYDLNLQAQKLDSEIANNKKQIATYQMEKQNLEQLVIEKAKKLGYVQPPEDTTIYVPVGSTSTDGDNQ
;
A
#
# COMPACT_ATOMS: atom_id res chain seq x y z
N MET A 1 -67.69 -68.09 -49.66
CA MET A 1 -68.82 -68.39 -48.75
C MET A 1 -68.35 -68.09 -47.33
N ALA A 2 -69.09 -67.25 -46.62
CA ALA A 2 -68.94 -67.06 -45.18
C ALA A 2 -69.82 -68.09 -44.42
N TYR A 3 -69.81 -68.00 -43.09
CA TYR A 3 -70.42 -68.86 -42.08
C TYR A 3 -69.55 -70.09 -41.74
N THR A 4 -69.11 -70.31 -40.49
CA THR A 4 -69.97 -70.44 -39.31
C THR A 4 -69.14 -70.42 -38.01
N ARG A 5 -69.50 -69.48 -37.11
CA ARG A 5 -69.52 -69.51 -35.63
C ARG A 5 -68.32 -70.02 -34.81
N GLY A 6 -67.89 -69.19 -33.85
CA GLY A 6 -67.12 -69.63 -32.69
C GLY A 6 -66.82 -68.49 -31.70
N ASN A 7 -67.52 -68.50 -30.57
CA ASN A 7 -67.28 -67.74 -29.33
C ASN A 7 -67.61 -66.23 -29.26
N LEU A 8 -68.81 -65.94 -28.75
CA LEU A 8 -69.32 -64.60 -28.46
C LEU A 8 -68.83 -64.12 -27.07
N ALA A 9 -67.52 -63.95 -26.90
CA ALA A 9 -66.95 -63.38 -25.68
C ALA A 9 -65.56 -62.75 -25.89
N VAL A 10 -65.30 -62.18 -27.06
CA VAL A 10 -64.13 -61.30 -27.26
C VAL A 10 -64.68 -59.95 -27.66
N GLN A 11 -64.84 -59.06 -26.70
CA GLN A 11 -64.92 -57.64 -27.00
C GLN A 11 -63.58 -57.27 -27.65
N PRO A 12 -63.53 -56.85 -28.93
CA PRO A 12 -62.30 -56.30 -29.45
C PRO A 12 -62.00 -55.07 -28.60
N LYS A 13 -60.95 -55.15 -27.75
CA LYS A 13 -60.39 -53.96 -27.12
C LYS A 13 -60.20 -52.95 -28.25
N ARG A 14 -60.91 -51.83 -28.18
CA ARG A 14 -60.70 -50.68 -29.07
C ARG A 14 -59.19 -50.48 -29.12
N LYS A 15 -58.60 -50.66 -30.30
CA LYS A 15 -57.21 -50.28 -30.51
C LYS A 15 -57.15 -48.83 -30.09
N GLU A 16 -56.40 -48.51 -29.05
CA GLU A 16 -56.00 -47.13 -28.83
C GLU A 16 -55.30 -46.74 -30.13
N GLU A 17 -55.93 -45.85 -30.88
CA GLU A 17 -55.26 -45.12 -31.94
C GLU A 17 -54.26 -44.23 -31.22
N VAL A 18 -53.14 -44.84 -30.81
CA VAL A 18 -51.95 -44.11 -30.39
C VAL A 18 -51.46 -43.48 -31.67
N ASN A 19 -51.97 -42.28 -31.98
CA ASN A 19 -51.55 -41.47 -33.10
C ASN A 19 -50.01 -41.43 -33.07
N PRO A 20 -49.30 -42.13 -33.96
CA PRO A 20 -47.85 -42.19 -33.91
C PRO A 20 -47.21 -40.87 -34.37
N LEU A 21 -48.03 -39.85 -34.62
CA LEU A 21 -47.67 -38.62 -35.31
C LEU A 21 -47.77 -37.35 -34.45
N TYR A 22 -48.00 -37.46 -33.13
CA TYR A 22 -47.92 -36.29 -32.27
C TYR A 22 -46.78 -36.44 -31.26
N ARG A 23 -45.61 -35.92 -31.63
CA ARG A 23 -44.54 -35.60 -30.68
C ARG A 23 -44.77 -34.18 -30.20
N GLU A 24 -45.08 -34.02 -28.92
CA GLU A 24 -45.03 -32.70 -28.28
C GLU A 24 -43.60 -32.16 -28.39
N LYS A 25 -43.37 -31.25 -29.35
CA LYS A 25 -42.11 -30.53 -29.44
C LYS A 25 -42.22 -29.32 -28.53
N THR A 26 -41.60 -29.41 -27.35
CA THR A 26 -41.41 -28.24 -26.49
C THR A 26 -40.58 -27.22 -27.28
N LYS A 27 -41.21 -26.09 -27.64
CA LYS A 27 -40.49 -25.00 -28.31
C LYS A 27 -39.58 -24.36 -27.28
N VAL A 28 -38.30 -24.75 -27.28
CA VAL A 28 -37.29 -24.08 -26.47
C VAL A 28 -37.15 -22.67 -27.01
N VAL A 29 -37.74 -21.70 -26.31
CA VAL A 29 -37.56 -20.29 -26.63
C VAL A 29 -36.21 -19.86 -26.08
N THR A 30 -35.15 -20.07 -26.86
CA THR A 30 -33.84 -19.49 -26.56
C THR A 30 -33.95 -17.98 -26.74
N ARG A 31 -33.96 -17.22 -25.64
CA ARG A 31 -33.85 -15.75 -25.71
C ARG A 31 -32.48 -15.40 -26.29
N ARG A 32 -32.45 -14.47 -27.25
CA ARG A 32 -31.18 -13.95 -27.79
C ARG A 32 -30.49 -13.13 -26.70
N MET A 33 -29.25 -13.46 -26.38
CA MET A 33 -28.37 -12.53 -25.65
C MET A 33 -28.18 -11.30 -26.54
N VAL A 34 -28.58 -10.13 -26.06
CA VAL A 34 -28.62 -8.89 -26.83
C VAL A 34 -27.23 -8.30 -27.14
N ILE A 35 -26.18 -8.77 -26.48
CA ILE A 35 -24.81 -8.29 -26.69
C ILE A 35 -23.83 -9.48 -26.58
N PRO A 36 -22.97 -9.72 -27.59
CA PRO A 36 -21.95 -10.75 -27.53
C PRO A 36 -20.93 -10.44 -26.43
N LEU A 37 -20.43 -11.49 -25.77
CA LEU A 37 -19.60 -11.38 -24.57
C LEU A 37 -18.31 -10.56 -24.77
N GLN A 38 -17.77 -10.57 -26.00
CA GLN A 38 -16.58 -9.83 -26.40
C GLN A 38 -16.79 -8.31 -26.37
N GLU A 39 -17.90 -7.81 -26.90
CA GLU A 39 -18.20 -6.37 -26.91
C GLU A 39 -18.38 -5.85 -25.48
N LYS A 40 -19.10 -6.61 -24.64
CA LYS A 40 -19.28 -6.26 -23.22
C LYS A 40 -17.94 -6.16 -22.48
N LEU A 41 -16.97 -7.03 -22.80
CA LEU A 41 -15.65 -7.00 -22.18
C LEU A 41 -14.86 -5.75 -22.59
N MET A 42 -14.90 -5.39 -23.88
CA MET A 42 -14.26 -4.17 -24.39
C MET A 42 -14.81 -2.92 -23.71
N TYR A 43 -16.13 -2.82 -23.53
CA TYR A 43 -16.73 -1.68 -22.82
C TYR A 43 -16.30 -1.59 -21.35
N MET A 44 -16.26 -2.71 -20.65
CA MET A 44 -15.78 -2.75 -19.25
C MET A 44 -14.31 -2.37 -19.14
N LEU A 45 -13.48 -2.82 -20.08
CA LEU A 45 -12.07 -2.46 -20.14
C LEU A 45 -11.89 -0.96 -20.39
N THR A 46 -12.63 -0.37 -21.34
CA THR A 46 -12.55 1.07 -21.60
C THR A 46 -12.99 1.89 -20.40
N LEU A 47 -14.06 1.45 -19.71
CA LEU A 47 -14.52 2.11 -18.49
C LEU A 47 -13.46 2.01 -17.38
N GLY A 48 -12.86 0.84 -17.20
CA GLY A 48 -11.77 0.63 -16.25
C GLY A 48 -10.54 1.50 -16.54
N ALA A 49 -10.15 1.62 -17.81
CA ALA A 49 -9.06 2.49 -18.23
C ALA A 49 -9.34 3.96 -17.88
N PHE A 50 -10.56 4.45 -18.12
CA PHE A 50 -10.96 5.81 -17.74
C PHE A 50 -10.89 6.04 -16.22
N VAL A 51 -11.39 5.09 -15.43
CA VAL A 51 -11.34 5.18 -13.96
C VAL A 51 -9.90 5.16 -13.46
N LEU A 52 -9.03 4.31 -14.02
CA LEU A 52 -7.61 4.26 -13.65
C LEU A 52 -6.91 5.59 -13.92
N VAL A 53 -7.17 6.21 -15.08
CA VAL A 53 -6.61 7.53 -15.40
C VAL A 53 -7.10 8.58 -14.39
N ALA A 54 -8.39 8.58 -14.06
CA ALA A 54 -8.94 9.52 -13.07
C ALA A 54 -8.29 9.33 -11.68
N VAL A 55 -8.14 8.08 -11.21
CA VAL A 55 -7.48 7.78 -9.94
C VAL A 55 -6.01 8.19 -9.95
N ALA A 56 -5.28 7.92 -11.03
CA ALA A 56 -3.88 8.31 -11.15
C ALA A 56 -3.68 9.83 -11.09
N LEU A 57 -4.58 10.60 -11.71
CA LEU A 57 -4.56 12.06 -11.62
C LEU A 57 -4.79 12.53 -10.19
N ILE A 58 -5.82 12.02 -9.52
CA ILE A 58 -6.13 12.38 -8.13
C ILE A 58 -4.96 12.05 -7.20
N TRP A 59 -4.39 10.84 -7.33
CA TRP A 59 -3.24 10.43 -6.52
C TRP A 59 -2.07 11.40 -6.72
N ARG A 60 -1.75 11.76 -7.96
CA ARG A 60 -0.67 12.72 -8.24
C ARG A 60 -0.90 14.06 -7.54
N TYR A 61 -2.14 14.57 -7.51
CA TYR A 61 -2.44 15.82 -6.81
C TYR A 61 -2.31 15.71 -5.29
N VAL A 62 -2.78 14.61 -4.68
CA VAL A 62 -2.64 14.37 -3.24
C VAL A 62 -1.16 14.27 -2.84
N HIS A 63 -0.35 13.59 -3.64
CA HIS A 63 1.08 13.42 -3.35
C HIS A 63 1.84 14.75 -3.36
N ILE A 64 1.52 15.66 -4.29
CA ILE A 64 2.12 16.99 -4.34
C ILE A 64 1.76 17.80 -3.09
N TYR A 65 0.51 17.71 -2.64
CA TYR A 65 0.06 18.40 -1.44
C TYR A 65 0.79 17.90 -0.19
N ASP A 66 0.90 16.58 -0.04
CA ASP A 66 1.59 15.96 1.09
C ASP A 66 3.09 16.33 1.11
N LEU A 67 3.75 16.29 -0.05
CA LEU A 67 5.13 16.74 -0.21
C LEU A 67 5.34 18.20 0.24
N ASN A 68 4.45 19.11 -0.15
CA ASN A 68 4.57 20.51 0.22
C ASN A 68 4.39 20.70 1.74
N LEU A 69 3.45 19.98 2.34
CA LEU A 69 3.26 20.02 3.79
C LEU A 69 4.48 19.47 4.54
N GLN A 70 5.05 18.37 4.06
CA GLN A 70 6.27 17.79 4.62
C GLN A 70 7.46 18.75 4.50
N ALA A 71 7.63 19.42 3.36
CA ALA A 71 8.66 20.43 3.16
C ALA A 71 8.52 21.59 4.16
N GLN A 72 7.31 22.12 4.35
CA GLN A 72 7.07 23.20 5.32
C GLN A 72 7.37 22.77 6.77
N LYS A 73 6.99 21.54 7.14
CA LYS A 73 7.33 21.00 8.46
C LYS A 73 8.84 20.88 8.63
N LEU A 74 9.53 20.33 7.63
CA LEU A 74 10.97 20.17 7.65
C LEU A 74 11.69 21.52 7.74
N ASP A 75 11.24 22.54 6.99
CA ASP A 75 11.79 23.90 7.06
C ASP A 75 11.64 24.50 8.47
N SER A 76 10.49 24.28 9.11
CA SER A 76 10.25 24.74 10.49
C SER A 76 11.19 24.06 11.49
N GLU A 77 11.44 22.76 11.30
CA GLU A 77 12.33 21.97 12.14
C GLU A 77 13.79 22.40 11.95
N ILE A 78 14.23 22.61 10.70
CA ILE A 78 15.55 23.15 10.37
C ILE A 78 15.74 24.53 11.02
N ALA A 79 14.73 25.40 10.96
CA ALA A 79 14.80 26.72 11.57
C ALA A 79 14.95 26.64 13.10
N ASN A 80 14.23 25.72 13.76
CA ASN A 80 14.37 25.48 15.19
C ASN A 80 15.74 24.89 15.55
N ASN A 81 16.21 23.90 14.81
CA ASN A 81 17.52 23.28 15.03
C ASN A 81 18.65 24.29 14.83
N LYS A 82 18.54 25.18 13.84
CA LYS A 82 19.52 26.26 13.62
C LYS A 82 19.58 27.23 14.81
N LYS A 83 18.43 27.55 15.42
CA LYS A 83 18.40 28.37 16.63
C LYS A 83 19.10 27.66 17.81
N GLN A 84 18.83 26.37 18.01
CA GLN A 84 19.48 25.58 19.06
C GLN A 84 20.99 25.48 18.85
N ILE A 85 21.44 25.30 17.60
CA ILE A 85 22.87 25.30 17.28
C ILE A 85 23.50 26.66 17.62
N ALA A 86 22.83 27.76 17.30
CA ALA A 86 23.32 29.10 17.65
C ALA A 86 23.40 29.30 19.17
N THR A 87 22.43 28.81 19.95
CA THR A 87 22.49 28.87 21.42
C THR A 87 23.65 28.04 21.97
N TYR A 88 23.85 26.81 21.47
CA TYR A 88 24.97 25.98 21.90
C TYR A 88 26.33 26.56 21.53
N GLN A 89 26.44 27.24 20.38
CA GLN A 89 27.67 27.96 20.01
C GLN A 89 27.96 29.11 20.98
N MET A 90 26.94 29.89 21.35
CA MET A 90 27.07 30.95 22.37
C MET A 90 27.48 30.37 23.74
N GLU A 91 26.83 29.30 24.19
CA GLU A 91 27.17 28.63 25.44
C GLU A 91 28.60 28.10 25.45
N LYS A 92 29.04 27.50 24.34
CA LYS A 92 30.42 27.04 24.16
C LYS A 92 31.41 28.20 24.29
N GLN A 93 31.18 29.30 23.58
CA GLN A 93 32.05 30.48 23.65
C GLN A 93 32.12 31.07 25.06
N ASN A 94 30.98 31.15 25.75
CA ASN A 94 30.93 31.63 27.12
C ASN A 94 31.71 30.68 28.06
N LEU A 95 31.54 29.37 27.88
CA LEU A 95 32.25 28.37 28.66
C LEU A 95 33.77 28.43 28.43
N GLU A 96 34.22 28.59 27.19
CA GLU A 96 35.64 28.77 26.85
C GLU A 96 36.24 29.99 27.58
N GLN A 97 35.52 31.11 27.62
CA GLN A 97 35.95 32.30 28.35
C GLN A 97 36.01 32.06 29.87
N LEU A 98 34.96 31.46 30.44
CA LEU A 98 34.89 31.16 31.86
C LEU A 98 35.97 30.16 32.32
N VAL A 99 36.30 29.18 31.48
CA VAL A 99 37.37 28.21 31.76
C VAL A 99 38.71 28.92 31.85
N ILE A 100 39.02 29.81 30.91
CA ILE A 100 40.27 30.60 30.93
C ILE A 100 40.34 31.47 32.18
N GLU A 101 39.26 32.15 32.55
CA GLU A 101 39.21 32.99 33.76
C GLU A 101 39.40 32.18 35.04
N LYS A 102 38.70 31.04 35.17
CA LYS A 102 38.85 30.16 36.34
C LYS A 102 40.25 29.55 36.41
N ALA A 103 40.83 29.14 35.28
CA ALA A 103 42.18 28.61 35.23
C ALA A 103 43.22 29.64 35.71
N LYS A 104 43.09 30.91 35.27
CA LYS A 104 43.94 32.01 35.76
C LYS A 104 43.79 32.24 37.27
N LYS A 105 42.56 32.22 37.81
CA LYS A 105 42.29 32.35 39.26
C LYS A 105 42.92 31.22 40.08
N LEU A 106 42.98 30.01 39.53
CA LEU A 106 43.59 28.85 40.16
C LEU A 106 45.12 28.80 40.00
N GLY A 107 45.73 29.79 39.34
CA GLY A 107 47.18 29.88 39.16
C GLY A 107 47.74 29.07 37.98
N TYR A 108 46.89 28.56 37.10
CA TYR A 108 47.35 27.87 35.88
C TYR A 108 47.77 28.87 34.80
N VAL A 109 48.85 28.56 34.08
CA VAL A 109 49.44 29.42 33.04
C VAL A 109 49.15 28.79 31.67
N GLN A 110 48.72 29.62 30.71
CA GLN A 110 48.56 29.15 29.33
C GLN A 110 49.94 28.81 28.75
N PRO A 111 50.11 27.61 28.16
CA PRO A 111 51.37 27.26 27.51
C PRO A 111 51.61 28.13 26.26
N PRO A 112 52.87 28.46 25.94
CA PRO A 112 53.18 29.22 24.73
C PRO A 112 52.83 28.41 23.48
N GLU A 113 52.34 29.11 22.45
CA GLU A 113 51.85 28.58 21.16
C GLU A 113 52.88 27.69 20.42
N ASP A 114 54.17 27.79 20.78
CA ASP A 114 55.29 27.04 20.16
C ASP A 114 55.62 25.72 20.89
N THR A 115 54.87 25.35 21.93
CA THR A 115 55.10 24.12 22.70
C THR A 115 53.98 23.11 22.50
N THR A 116 54.27 22.00 21.81
CA THR A 116 53.35 20.88 21.72
C THR A 116 53.35 20.11 23.03
N ILE A 117 52.28 20.24 23.82
CA ILE A 117 52.08 19.41 25.02
C ILE A 117 51.58 18.04 24.58
N TYR A 118 52.39 17.01 24.81
CA TYR A 118 51.99 15.62 24.59
C TYR A 118 51.14 15.17 25.78
N VAL A 119 49.81 15.14 25.60
CA VAL A 119 48.91 14.53 26.59
C VAL A 119 48.92 13.02 26.33
N PRO A 120 49.45 12.19 27.25
CA PRO A 120 49.32 10.75 27.10
C PRO A 120 47.84 10.41 27.18
N VAL A 121 47.32 9.75 26.15
CA VAL A 121 45.97 9.17 26.17
C VAL A 121 46.04 8.02 27.17
N GLY A 122 45.77 8.33 28.44
CA GLY A 122 45.81 7.38 29.54
C GLY A 122 44.87 6.22 29.25
N SER A 123 45.45 5.02 29.33
CA SER A 123 44.79 3.72 29.36
C SER A 123 43.45 3.77 30.07
N THR A 124 42.39 3.43 29.34
CA THR A 124 41.15 2.94 29.92
C THR A 124 41.48 1.95 31.03
N SER A 125 41.09 2.29 32.26
CA SER A 125 41.02 1.38 33.39
C SER A 125 40.07 0.24 33.01
N THR A 126 40.64 -0.81 32.41
CA THR A 126 40.08 -2.15 32.50
C THR A 126 40.33 -2.61 33.92
N ASP A 127 39.42 -2.22 34.82
CA ASP A 127 39.28 -2.85 36.12
C ASP A 127 38.71 -4.25 35.85
N GLY A 128 39.62 -5.21 35.75
CA GLY A 128 39.30 -6.62 35.74
C GLY A 128 39.11 -7.11 37.17
N ASP A 129 38.12 -8.00 37.32
CA ASP A 129 37.99 -9.01 38.36
C ASP A 129 38.15 -8.58 39.82
N ASN A 130 37.04 -8.61 40.56
CA ASN A 130 37.02 -9.36 41.81
C ASN A 130 35.72 -10.17 41.90
N GLN A 131 35.92 -11.46 42.18
CA GLN A 131 34.96 -12.51 42.53
C GLN A 131 34.07 -12.14 43.72
#